data_AF-H3H5Q5-F1
#
_entry.id   AF-H3H5Q5-F1
#
_cell.length_a   1.000
_cell.length_b   1.000
_cell.length_c   1.000
_cell.angle_alpha   90.00
_cell.angle_beta   90.00
_cell.angle_gamma   90.00
#
_symmetry.space_group_name_H-M   'P 1'
#
loop_
_entity.id
_entity.type
_entity.pdbx_description
1 polymer ?
#
loop_
_entity_poly.entity_id
_entity_poly.type
_entity_poly.pdbx_seq_one_letter_code
_entity_poly.pdbx_strand_id
1 'polypeptide(L)'
;MPYCADSGSDWNIISHSHVKELQALDQDVVEVELDEPVELEAVGGAVLTATQGVDVYLCLNTAAGPVRCQDPKRCLIVKSDDDELIVGRVLLAELGIDVDRELEQLAVRNLRDDDEFGDPTGIPVREETLDEEVATVIDGMITDCLERGIVSPGAEEERLRAILFSFNGWRLVLGDDPPAKVPPLKIRLKPGAKPFKCKARQYSPEKSEFMAKFNAELVRLGWVIENKESRWACAALPVRKPNSDDFRQANDYRPVNSLSEAIAGLMPSLQVRLEKCKGKKFYAIFDFIKGFWQLPLHKDSQELLSYMTDRGIFTPTRVPQGCTDAALHFQSTVEEVLKDYLHECVLVWIDDLLAYADTVMDLMDAIEAILKQLDKFGFKLNPRKCKLFQTEIKWCGRIINKDGVGHDPDRIQALQKIPPPANAAELQQFVCATNWMREGLVDYARVVKPLQERLDESLRGTKRSKRAAADPEKQLCLLSDASDAGWGLIVSQVAVWKHDKPIQEQHHELLICMGGSFSGSALNWSVIEKECFPIVHAFEEDDAWKTPSLVN
;
A
#
# COMPACT_ATOMS: atom_id res chain seq x y z
N MET A 1 -20.17 24.79 21.03
CA MET A 1 -18.75 25.14 21.19
C MET A 1 -17.94 24.33 20.18
N PRO A 2 -17.11 24.97 19.34
CA PRO A 2 -16.13 24.29 18.50
C PRO A 2 -15.06 23.61 19.37
N TYR A 3 -14.44 22.54 18.87
CA TYR A 3 -13.38 21.84 19.60
C TYR A 3 -12.21 21.52 18.69
N CYS A 4 -11.02 21.49 19.27
CA CYS A 4 -9.77 21.10 18.63
C CYS A 4 -9.28 19.79 19.25
N ALA A 5 -8.98 18.79 18.43
CA ALA A 5 -8.33 17.56 18.86
C ALA A 5 -6.82 17.76 18.84
N ASP A 6 -6.18 17.75 20.02
CA ASP A 6 -4.76 18.02 20.17
C ASP A 6 -4.05 16.83 20.84
N SER A 7 -3.34 16.04 20.03
CA SER A 7 -2.51 14.93 20.51
C SER A 7 -1.25 15.40 21.26
N GLY A 8 -0.92 16.69 21.21
CA GLY A 8 0.19 17.30 21.95
C GLY A 8 -0.18 17.70 23.39
N SER A 9 -1.47 17.91 23.69
CA SER A 9 -1.94 18.25 25.03
C SER A 9 -2.27 17.01 25.85
N ASP A 10 -1.76 16.90 27.07
CA ASP A 10 -2.10 15.80 27.98
C ASP A 10 -3.49 15.96 28.61
N TRP A 11 -4.05 17.18 28.58
CA TRP A 11 -5.29 17.53 29.28
C TRP A 11 -6.36 18.06 28.33
N ASN A 12 -7.62 17.87 28.70
CA ASN A 12 -8.72 18.62 28.08
C ASN A 12 -8.72 20.04 28.67
N ILE A 13 -8.89 21.06 27.83
CA ILE A 13 -8.80 22.46 28.27
C ILE A 13 -10.04 23.20 27.80
N ILE A 14 -10.66 23.94 28.71
CA ILE A 14 -11.85 24.76 28.45
C ILE A 14 -11.60 26.19 28.96
N SER A 15 -12.07 27.18 28.21
CA SER A 15 -11.97 28.57 28.63
C SER A 15 -13.00 28.91 29.71
N HIS A 16 -12.61 29.81 30.62
CA HIS A 16 -13.47 30.25 31.72
C HIS A 16 -14.78 30.92 31.24
N SER A 17 -14.80 31.52 30.04
CA SER A 17 -16.03 32.05 29.41
C SER A 17 -17.05 30.93 29.15
N HIS A 18 -16.63 29.81 28.57
CA HIS A 18 -17.50 28.68 28.28
C HIS A 18 -18.00 27.96 29.54
N VAL A 19 -17.20 27.90 30.60
CA VAL A 19 -17.65 27.35 31.89
C VAL A 19 -18.83 28.15 32.44
N LYS A 20 -18.76 29.49 32.34
CA LYS A 20 -19.88 30.36 32.75
C LYS A 20 -21.12 30.20 31.89
N GLU A 21 -20.96 29.98 30.59
CA GLU A 21 -22.08 29.68 29.69
C GLU A 21 -22.74 28.34 30.06
N LEU A 22 -21.93 27.32 30.37
CA LEU A 22 -22.43 26.01 30.84
C LEU A 22 -23.18 26.14 32.16
N GLN A 23 -22.65 26.89 33.14
CA GLN A 23 -23.31 27.17 34.43
C GLN A 23 -24.64 27.93 34.27
N ALA A 24 -24.76 28.79 33.25
CA ALA A 24 -26.00 29.50 32.96
C ALA A 24 -27.07 28.57 32.37
N LEU A 25 -26.67 27.50 31.69
CA LEU A 25 -27.56 26.50 31.10
C LEU A 25 -27.90 25.37 32.07
N ASP A 26 -26.96 25.00 32.95
CA ASP A 26 -27.08 23.91 33.90
C ASP A 26 -26.38 24.29 35.22
N GLN A 27 -27.17 24.39 36.29
CA GLN A 27 -26.68 24.78 37.61
C GLN A 27 -25.87 23.69 38.31
N ASP A 28 -25.88 22.46 37.79
CA ASP A 28 -25.11 21.33 38.33
C ASP A 28 -23.64 21.33 37.86
N VAL A 29 -23.24 22.26 36.98
CA VAL A 29 -21.85 22.44 36.52
C VAL A 29 -21.05 23.17 37.59
N VAL A 30 -20.31 22.41 38.41
CA VAL A 30 -19.52 22.95 39.53
C VAL A 30 -18.03 22.93 39.21
N GLU A 31 -17.35 24.06 39.45
CA GLU A 31 -15.89 24.15 39.38
C GLU A 31 -15.25 23.41 40.54
N VAL A 32 -14.18 22.66 40.25
CA VAL A 32 -13.41 21.88 41.20
C VAL A 32 -12.01 22.49 41.32
N GLU A 33 -11.58 22.79 42.53
CA GLU A 33 -10.21 23.26 42.80
C GLU A 33 -9.22 22.10 42.58
N LEU A 34 -8.11 22.37 41.90
CA LEU A 34 -7.08 21.36 41.67
C LEU A 34 -6.16 21.26 42.90
N ASP A 35 -5.73 20.05 43.26
CA ASP A 35 -4.82 19.83 44.38
C ASP A 35 -3.48 20.56 44.20
N GLU A 36 -3.01 20.66 42.95
CA GLU A 36 -1.83 21.42 42.54
C GLU A 36 -2.11 22.20 41.24
N PRO A 37 -1.58 23.44 41.08
CA PRO A 37 -1.67 24.16 39.82
C PRO A 37 -0.99 23.41 38.67
N VAL A 38 -1.66 23.31 37.52
CA VAL A 38 -1.12 22.69 36.30
C VAL A 38 -0.62 23.78 35.35
N GLU A 39 0.65 23.73 35.00
CA GLU A 39 1.25 24.58 33.96
C GLU A 39 1.16 23.88 32.58
N LEU A 40 0.68 24.61 31.58
CA LEU A 40 0.44 24.14 30.21
C LEU A 40 1.22 25.04 29.25
N GLU A 41 2.00 24.48 28.35
CA GLU A 41 2.70 25.24 27.31
C GLU A 41 1.87 25.25 26.02
N ALA A 42 1.39 26.42 25.61
CA ALA A 42 0.62 26.59 24.39
C ALA A 42 1.53 26.64 23.15
N VAL A 43 0.94 26.36 21.98
CA VAL A 43 1.63 26.46 20.67
C VAL A 43 2.16 27.89 20.48
N GLY A 44 3.48 28.06 20.58
CA GLY A 44 4.13 29.38 20.57
C GLY A 44 4.92 29.73 21.85
N GLY A 45 4.95 28.84 22.84
CA GLY A 45 5.78 28.95 24.05
C GLY A 45 5.17 29.79 25.18
N ALA A 46 3.87 30.09 25.10
CA ALA A 46 3.15 30.78 26.16
C ALA A 46 2.74 29.79 27.26
N VAL A 47 3.09 30.08 28.52
CA VAL A 47 2.73 29.24 29.66
C VAL A 47 1.39 29.68 30.24
N LEU A 48 0.42 28.78 30.24
CA LEU A 48 -0.91 28.93 30.84
C LEU A 48 -0.95 28.17 32.17
N THR A 49 -1.56 28.74 33.20
CA THR A 49 -1.71 28.07 34.50
C THR A 49 -3.18 27.82 34.78
N ALA A 50 -3.53 26.55 35.05
CA ALA A 50 -4.85 26.15 35.49
C ALA A 50 -4.82 25.79 36.98
N THR A 51 -5.66 26.43 37.79
CA THR A 51 -5.83 26.14 39.22
C THR A 51 -7.18 25.48 39.53
N GLN A 52 -8.07 25.42 38.54
CA GLN A 52 -9.42 24.89 38.65
C GLN A 52 -9.74 24.02 37.43
N GLY A 53 -10.63 23.05 37.61
CA GLY A 53 -11.17 22.21 36.56
C GLY A 53 -12.69 22.13 36.63
N VAL A 54 -13.31 21.55 35.62
CA VAL A 54 -14.74 21.21 35.60
C VAL A 54 -14.92 19.82 35.01
N ASP A 55 -15.82 19.04 35.60
CA ASP A 55 -16.16 17.70 35.10
C ASP A 55 -17.44 17.78 34.26
N VAL A 56 -17.33 17.45 32.96
CA VAL A 56 -18.44 17.58 32.01
C VAL A 56 -18.62 16.34 31.14
N TYR A 57 -19.85 16.00 30.80
CA TYR A 57 -20.15 14.94 29.83
C TYR A 57 -19.95 15.48 28.40
N LEU A 58 -18.95 14.96 27.70
CA LEU A 58 -18.62 15.42 26.35
C LEU A 58 -19.33 14.59 25.27
N CYS A 59 -19.95 15.30 24.32
CA CYS A 59 -20.48 14.73 23.08
C CYS A 59 -19.79 15.43 21.90
N LEU A 60 -18.79 14.77 21.31
CA LEU A 60 -17.99 15.32 20.21
C LEU A 60 -18.64 15.01 18.88
N ASN A 61 -18.91 16.04 18.08
CA ASN A 61 -19.45 15.88 16.73
C ASN A 61 -18.29 15.71 15.74
N THR A 62 -18.00 14.47 15.37
CA THR A 62 -16.96 14.14 14.38
C THR A 62 -17.55 14.02 12.97
N ALA A 63 -16.70 13.97 11.95
CA ALA A 63 -17.11 13.69 10.58
C ALA A 63 -17.83 12.33 10.42
N ALA A 64 -17.56 11.37 11.31
CA ALA A 64 -18.20 10.05 11.34
C ALA A 64 -19.53 10.04 12.14
N GLY A 65 -19.85 11.13 12.85
CA GLY A 65 -21.04 11.27 13.69
C GLY A 65 -20.73 11.68 15.14
N PRO A 66 -21.78 11.86 15.96
CA PRO A 66 -21.64 12.23 17.37
C PRO A 66 -21.09 11.08 18.21
N VAL A 67 -20.04 11.34 18.97
CA VAL A 67 -19.40 10.41 19.90
C VAL A 67 -19.63 10.89 21.32
N ARG A 68 -20.31 10.08 22.14
CA ARG A 68 -20.65 10.41 23.53
C ARG A 68 -19.71 9.70 24.48
N CYS A 69 -19.05 10.45 25.35
CA CYS A 69 -18.27 9.89 26.44
C CYS A 69 -19.21 9.27 27.47
N GLN A 70 -18.85 8.09 28.00
CA GLN A 70 -19.71 7.36 28.95
C GLN A 70 -19.64 7.94 30.36
N ASP A 71 -18.50 8.55 30.71
CA ASP A 71 -18.17 9.13 32.00
C ASP A 71 -17.80 10.62 31.85
N PRO A 72 -17.97 11.44 32.92
CA PRO A 72 -17.63 12.85 32.88
C PRO A 72 -16.12 13.03 32.73
N LYS A 73 -15.71 13.98 31.88
CA LYS A 73 -14.31 14.24 31.58
C LYS A 73 -13.87 15.55 32.23
N ARG A 74 -12.75 15.46 32.97
CA ARG A 74 -12.10 16.63 33.58
C ARG A 74 -11.54 17.53 32.48
N CYS A 75 -11.98 18.78 32.50
CA CYS A 75 -11.46 19.86 31.65
C CYS A 75 -10.81 20.91 32.54
N LEU A 76 -9.56 21.25 32.29
CA LEU A 76 -8.84 22.30 33.00
C LEU A 76 -9.34 23.66 32.55
N ILE A 77 -9.60 24.55 33.50
CA ILE A 77 -10.10 25.90 33.22
C ILE A 77 -8.91 26.83 33.04
N VAL A 78 -8.80 27.43 31.86
CA VAL A 78 -7.76 28.43 31.55
C VAL A 78 -8.38 29.79 31.28
N LYS A 79 -7.63 30.84 31.60
CA LYS A 79 -7.94 32.22 31.22
C LYS A 79 -7.31 32.50 29.85
N SER A 80 -7.93 31.98 28.80
CA SER A 80 -7.62 32.34 27.41
C SER A 80 -8.83 32.97 26.73
N ASP A 81 -8.57 33.79 25.71
CA ASP A 81 -9.59 34.34 24.80
C ASP A 81 -9.93 33.35 23.67
N ASP A 82 -9.54 32.08 23.81
CA ASP A 82 -9.79 31.06 22.80
C ASP A 82 -11.23 30.54 22.88
N ASP A 83 -11.88 30.50 21.71
CA ASP A 83 -13.27 30.12 21.55
C ASP A 83 -13.47 28.60 21.35
N GLU A 84 -12.43 27.78 21.57
CA GLU A 84 -12.44 26.33 21.31
C GLU A 84 -12.17 25.49 22.55
N LEU A 85 -12.82 24.32 22.65
CA LEU A 85 -12.49 23.27 23.61
C LEU A 85 -11.33 22.43 23.09
N ILE A 86 -10.24 22.30 23.84
CA ILE A 86 -9.14 21.40 23.49
C ILE A 86 -9.42 20.01 24.07
N VAL A 87 -9.39 19.00 23.21
CA VAL A 87 -9.52 17.59 23.56
C VAL A 87 -8.12 16.98 23.56
N GLY A 88 -7.62 16.63 24.75
CA GLY A 88 -6.25 16.14 24.94
C GLY A 88 -6.06 14.67 24.58
N ARG A 89 -4.79 14.26 24.49
CA ARG A 89 -4.33 12.92 24.10
C ARG A 89 -5.01 11.80 24.86
N VAL A 90 -5.22 11.93 26.17
CA VAL A 90 -5.84 10.87 26.99
C VAL A 90 -7.26 10.57 26.50
N LEU A 91 -8.06 11.61 26.25
CA LEU A 91 -9.41 11.43 25.74
C LEU A 91 -9.39 10.98 24.27
N LEU A 92 -8.46 11.47 23.44
CA LEU A 92 -8.30 10.98 22.07
C LEU A 92 -7.96 9.49 22.01
N ALA A 93 -7.07 9.01 22.89
CA ALA A 93 -6.71 7.59 22.99
C ALA A 93 -7.91 6.72 23.44
N GLU A 94 -8.71 7.19 24.41
CA GLU A 94 -9.96 6.51 24.80
C GLU A 94 -10.98 6.42 23.65
N LEU A 95 -10.99 7.43 22.77
CA LEU A 95 -11.83 7.46 21.56
C LEU A 95 -11.25 6.63 20.39
N GLY A 96 -10.12 5.95 20.61
CA GLY A 96 -9.43 5.13 19.60
C GLY A 96 -8.59 5.93 18.62
N ILE A 97 -8.42 7.24 18.86
CA ILE A 97 -7.62 8.16 18.04
C ILE A 97 -6.24 8.27 18.71
N ASP A 98 -5.46 7.21 18.55
CA ASP A 98 -4.06 7.18 18.99
C ASP A 98 -3.18 7.31 17.75
N VAL A 99 -2.64 8.52 17.56
CA VAL A 99 -1.80 8.86 16.38
C VAL A 99 -0.58 7.95 16.30
N ASP A 100 0.03 7.59 17.42
CA ASP A 100 1.22 6.74 17.45
C ASP A 100 0.85 5.30 17.06
N ARG A 101 -0.29 4.79 17.57
CA ARG A 101 -0.80 3.46 17.22
C ARG A 101 -1.34 3.36 15.78
N GLU A 102 -1.95 4.42 15.25
CA GLU A 102 -2.36 4.47 13.84
C GLU A 102 -1.15 4.56 12.91
N LEU A 103 -0.10 5.31 13.28
CA LEU A 103 1.17 5.34 12.57
C LEU A 103 1.88 3.97 12.61
N GLU A 104 1.86 3.27 13.74
CA GLU A 104 2.36 1.89 13.85
C GLU A 104 1.56 0.92 12.97
N GLN A 105 0.23 1.02 12.95
CA GLN A 105 -0.62 0.16 12.11
C GLN A 105 -0.45 0.44 10.60
N LEU A 106 -0.24 1.70 10.23
CA LEU A 106 0.11 2.10 8.87
C LEU A 106 1.53 1.65 8.49
N ALA A 107 2.46 1.60 9.44
CA ALA A 107 3.80 1.07 9.24
C ALA A 107 3.80 -0.46 9.00
N VAL A 108 2.96 -1.22 9.73
CA VAL A 108 2.89 -2.69 9.58
C VAL A 108 2.20 -3.13 8.28
N ARG A 109 1.23 -2.36 7.75
CA ARG A 109 0.50 -2.72 6.52
C ARG A 109 1.32 -2.63 5.22
N ASN A 110 2.46 -1.93 5.23
CA ASN A 110 3.34 -1.78 4.07
C ASN A 110 4.63 -2.60 4.14
N LEU A 111 4.76 -3.49 5.14
CA LEU A 111 5.97 -4.28 5.38
C LEU A 111 5.84 -5.71 4.84
N ARG A 112 6.07 -5.84 3.54
CA ARG A 112 6.71 -6.97 2.86
C ARG A 112 6.91 -6.55 1.43
N ASP A 113 8.03 -5.87 1.22
CA ASP A 113 8.91 -5.91 0.06
C ASP A 113 9.84 -4.70 0.22
N ASP A 114 10.83 -4.87 1.11
CA ASP A 114 11.88 -3.90 1.35
C ASP A 114 12.90 -3.97 0.20
N ASP A 115 12.56 -3.32 -0.90
CA ASP A 115 13.53 -2.85 -1.88
C ASP A 115 14.37 -1.75 -1.23
N GLU A 116 15.38 -2.14 -0.46
CA GLU A 116 16.45 -1.27 0.03
C GLU A 116 16.91 -0.33 -1.10
N PHE A 117 16.49 0.94 -1.05
CA PHE A 117 17.37 2.02 -1.50
C PHE A 117 18.34 2.22 -0.35
N GLY A 118 19.25 1.27 -0.12
CA GLY A 118 20.26 1.40 0.93
C GLY A 118 20.96 2.73 0.76
N ASP A 119 20.96 3.55 1.81
CA ASP A 119 21.90 4.66 1.87
C ASP A 119 22.45 4.71 3.29
N PRO A 120 23.71 4.35 3.51
CA PRO A 120 24.51 5.05 4.47
C PRO A 120 25.27 6.13 3.69
N THR A 121 24.64 7.29 3.52
CA THR A 121 25.19 8.52 2.91
C THR A 121 25.69 8.47 1.46
N GLY A 122 24.85 8.95 0.53
CA GLY A 122 25.20 9.11 -0.87
C GLY A 122 25.24 7.78 -1.62
N ILE A 123 24.47 7.68 -2.70
CA ILE A 123 24.51 6.52 -3.60
C ILE A 123 25.99 6.29 -4.02
N PRO A 124 26.61 5.16 -3.64
CA PRO A 124 28.02 4.94 -3.93
C PRO A 124 28.20 4.76 -5.43
N VAL A 125 29.12 5.53 -6.01
CA VAL A 125 29.63 5.26 -7.36
C VAL A 125 30.32 3.89 -7.33
N ARG A 126 30.14 3.05 -8.36
CA ARG A 126 30.86 1.78 -8.45
C ARG A 126 32.37 2.04 -8.46
N GLU A 127 33.04 1.78 -7.35
CA GLU A 127 34.49 1.81 -7.20
C GLU A 127 35.10 0.45 -7.55
N GLU A 128 36.40 0.40 -7.88
CA GLU A 128 37.12 -0.88 -8.12
C GLU A 128 37.06 -1.82 -6.91
N THR A 129 36.94 -1.26 -5.70
CA THR A 129 36.77 -1.97 -4.43
C THR A 129 35.44 -2.74 -4.32
N LEU A 130 34.40 -2.33 -5.06
CA LEU A 130 33.11 -3.02 -5.04
C LEU A 130 33.15 -4.38 -5.73
N ASP A 131 34.03 -4.55 -6.73
CA ASP A 131 34.17 -5.85 -7.40
C ASP A 131 34.86 -6.88 -6.46
N GLU A 132 35.79 -6.43 -5.62
CA GLU A 132 36.37 -7.25 -4.54
C GLU A 132 35.34 -7.58 -3.45
N GLU A 133 34.48 -6.62 -3.10
CA GLU A 133 33.40 -6.85 -2.13
C GLU A 133 32.36 -7.84 -2.67
N VAL A 134 31.97 -7.73 -3.94
CA VAL A 134 31.10 -8.69 -4.63
C VAL A 134 31.73 -10.09 -4.60
N ALA A 135 33.01 -10.21 -4.92
CA ALA A 135 33.73 -11.49 -4.84
C ALA A 135 33.69 -12.07 -3.43
N THR A 136 33.90 -11.23 -2.40
CA THR A 136 33.81 -11.62 -0.98
C THR A 136 32.41 -12.15 -0.62
N VAL A 137 31.35 -11.50 -1.12
CA VAL A 137 29.97 -11.95 -0.88
C VAL A 137 29.71 -13.29 -1.57
N ILE A 138 30.17 -13.47 -2.81
CA ILE A 138 30.06 -14.74 -3.54
C ILE A 138 30.82 -15.85 -2.81
N ASP A 139 32.03 -15.58 -2.35
CA ASP A 139 32.80 -16.52 -1.52
C ASP A 139 32.10 -16.87 -0.22
N GLY A 140 31.44 -15.91 0.42
CA GLY A 140 30.58 -16.14 1.57
C GLY A 140 29.42 -17.08 1.25
N MET A 141 28.77 -16.93 0.09
CA MET A 141 27.69 -17.84 -0.34
C MET A 141 28.19 -19.27 -0.56
N ILE A 142 29.38 -19.45 -1.13
CA ILE A 142 30.01 -20.76 -1.32
C ILE A 142 30.35 -21.38 0.04
N THR A 143 30.96 -20.58 0.94
CA THR A 143 31.34 -21.01 2.29
C THR A 143 30.12 -21.47 3.08
N ASP A 144 29.02 -20.72 3.04
CA ASP A 144 27.75 -21.12 3.67
C ASP A 144 27.22 -22.46 3.13
N CYS A 145 27.39 -22.75 1.83
CA CYS A 145 26.99 -24.05 1.26
C CYS A 145 27.87 -25.21 1.74
N LEU A 146 29.17 -24.96 1.93
CA LEU A 146 30.13 -25.94 2.47
C LEU A 146 29.87 -26.20 3.97
N GLU A 147 29.66 -25.15 4.76
CA GLU A 147 29.41 -25.24 6.20
C GLU A 147 28.11 -25.99 6.51
N ARG A 148 27.08 -25.80 5.68
CA ARG A 148 25.82 -26.56 5.76
C ARG A 148 25.95 -28.00 5.25
N GLY A 149 27.11 -28.39 4.73
CA GLY A 149 27.39 -29.74 4.21
C GLY A 149 26.54 -30.10 2.98
N ILE A 150 26.03 -29.10 2.25
CA ILE A 150 25.22 -29.33 1.04
C ILE A 150 26.10 -29.53 -0.18
N VAL A 151 27.25 -28.85 -0.22
CA VAL A 151 28.27 -28.95 -1.26
C VAL A 151 29.53 -29.56 -0.66
N SER A 152 30.13 -30.52 -1.35
CA SER A 152 31.34 -31.19 -0.91
C SER A 152 32.59 -30.40 -1.35
N PRO A 153 33.64 -30.31 -0.50
CA PRO A 153 34.93 -29.75 -0.92
C PRO A 153 35.52 -30.48 -2.13
N GLY A 154 36.20 -29.75 -3.00
CA GLY A 154 36.78 -30.28 -4.24
C GLY A 154 35.90 -30.00 -5.45
N ALA A 155 35.48 -31.04 -6.18
CA ALA A 155 34.85 -30.87 -7.49
C ALA A 155 33.52 -30.09 -7.47
N GLU A 156 32.66 -30.30 -6.46
CA GLU A 156 31.37 -29.60 -6.36
C GLU A 156 31.57 -28.12 -5.97
N GLU A 157 32.49 -27.84 -5.07
CA GLU A 157 32.90 -26.47 -4.70
C GLU A 157 33.48 -25.70 -5.89
N GLU A 158 34.45 -26.29 -6.59
CA GLU A 158 35.08 -25.68 -7.78
C GLU A 158 34.04 -25.40 -8.87
N ARG A 159 33.08 -26.30 -9.04
CA ARG A 159 31.97 -26.12 -9.98
C ARG A 159 31.06 -24.96 -9.57
N LEU A 160 30.59 -24.93 -8.32
CA LEU A 160 29.73 -23.86 -7.83
C LEU A 160 30.42 -22.50 -7.94
N ARG A 161 31.70 -22.44 -7.56
CA ARG A 161 32.55 -21.27 -7.75
C ARG A 161 32.59 -20.83 -9.21
N ALA A 162 32.88 -21.74 -10.13
CA ALA A 162 32.91 -21.43 -11.56
C ALA A 162 31.56 -20.89 -12.06
N ILE A 163 30.44 -21.47 -11.62
CA ILE A 163 29.09 -20.99 -11.99
C ILE A 163 28.88 -19.56 -11.50
N LEU A 164 29.09 -19.29 -10.20
CA LEU A 164 28.80 -17.97 -9.63
C LEU A 164 29.72 -16.89 -10.18
N PHE A 165 31.02 -17.16 -10.36
CA PHE A 165 31.96 -16.20 -10.92
C PHE A 165 31.83 -16.03 -12.44
N SER A 166 31.13 -16.92 -13.15
CA SER A 166 30.84 -16.75 -14.59
C SER A 166 29.76 -15.70 -14.86
N PHE A 167 28.96 -15.34 -13.85
CA PHE A 167 27.89 -14.35 -13.97
C PHE A 167 28.42 -12.94 -13.72
N ASN A 168 28.36 -12.06 -14.73
CA ASN A 168 28.89 -10.70 -14.63
C ASN A 168 27.87 -9.71 -14.03
N GLY A 169 26.63 -10.16 -13.80
CA GLY A 169 25.52 -9.32 -13.35
C GLY A 169 25.43 -9.11 -11.83
N TRP A 170 26.39 -9.58 -11.03
CA TRP A 170 26.37 -9.33 -9.58
C TRP A 170 26.59 -7.86 -9.26
N ARG A 171 25.70 -7.25 -8.47
CA ARG A 171 25.80 -5.84 -8.04
C ARG A 171 25.35 -5.69 -6.60
N LEU A 172 26.10 -4.91 -5.82
CA LEU A 172 25.69 -4.48 -4.47
C LEU A 172 25.02 -3.12 -4.48
N VAL A 173 25.42 -2.26 -5.41
CA VAL A 173 24.87 -0.91 -5.59
C VAL A 173 24.54 -0.66 -7.06
N LEU A 174 23.83 0.43 -7.31
CA LEU A 174 23.43 0.84 -8.64
C LEU A 174 24.66 1.32 -9.42
N GLY A 175 24.85 0.76 -10.61
CA GLY A 175 25.89 1.18 -11.55
C GLY A 175 25.30 1.95 -12.74
N ASP A 176 26.19 2.46 -13.58
CA ASP A 176 25.88 3.03 -14.90
C ASP A 176 25.62 1.94 -15.96
N ASP A 177 25.18 0.76 -15.49
CA ASP A 177 24.90 -0.39 -16.34
C ASP A 177 23.84 -0.04 -17.41
N PRO A 178 24.00 -0.55 -18.64
CA PRO A 178 22.98 -0.42 -19.67
C PRO A 178 21.68 -1.13 -19.22
N PRO A 179 20.52 -0.73 -19.79
CA PRO A 179 19.27 -1.45 -19.50
C PRO A 179 19.39 -2.90 -19.94
N ALA A 180 18.55 -3.76 -19.38
CA ALA A 180 18.37 -5.10 -19.88
C ALA A 180 18.01 -5.06 -21.38
N LYS A 181 18.54 -6.02 -22.14
CA LYS A 181 18.41 -6.14 -23.60
C LYS A 181 17.06 -6.76 -23.97
N VAL A 182 15.97 -6.10 -23.57
CA VAL A 182 14.60 -6.58 -23.69
C VAL A 182 13.70 -5.50 -24.30
N PRO A 183 12.53 -5.86 -24.84
CA PRO A 183 11.59 -4.88 -25.37
C PRO A 183 11.23 -3.81 -24.32
N PRO A 184 11.25 -2.52 -24.69
CA PRO A 184 10.94 -1.45 -23.76
C PRO A 184 9.45 -1.43 -23.42
N LEU A 185 9.13 -1.05 -22.17
CA LEU A 185 7.75 -0.82 -21.78
C LEU A 185 7.20 0.38 -22.56
N LYS A 186 6.08 0.19 -23.25
CA LYS A 186 5.33 1.25 -23.92
C LYS A 186 3.98 1.43 -23.24
N ILE A 187 3.79 2.58 -22.61
CA ILE A 187 2.52 2.97 -22.00
C ILE A 187 1.60 3.48 -23.10
N ARG A 188 0.35 3.01 -23.08
CA ARG A 188 -0.72 3.48 -23.95
C ARG A 188 -1.68 4.34 -23.13
N LEU A 189 -1.99 5.54 -23.62
CA LEU A 189 -2.97 6.42 -22.99
C LEU A 189 -4.36 6.20 -23.59
N LYS A 190 -5.39 6.44 -22.78
CA LYS A 190 -6.78 6.49 -23.22
C LYS A 190 -6.99 7.63 -24.23
N PRO A 191 -7.93 7.51 -25.18
CA PRO A 191 -8.26 8.58 -26.11
C PRO A 191 -8.62 9.87 -25.37
N GLY A 192 -8.01 10.99 -25.78
CA GLY A 192 -8.26 12.30 -25.18
C GLY A 192 -7.50 12.58 -23.87
N ALA A 193 -6.60 11.70 -23.45
CA ALA A 193 -5.74 11.96 -22.29
C ALA A 193 -4.94 13.27 -22.46
N LYS A 194 -4.99 14.11 -21.42
CA LYS A 194 -4.27 15.39 -21.37
C LYS A 194 -3.09 15.29 -20.40
N PRO A 195 -1.99 16.04 -20.63
CA PRO A 195 -0.88 16.08 -19.71
C PRO A 195 -1.28 16.51 -18.31
N PHE A 196 -0.81 15.76 -17.31
CA PHE A 196 -1.00 16.07 -15.89
C PHE A 196 0.23 16.79 -15.32
N LYS A 197 0.00 17.86 -14.55
CA LYS A 197 1.06 18.57 -13.81
C LYS A 197 0.62 18.77 -12.37
N CYS A 198 1.38 18.22 -11.43
CA CYS A 198 1.16 18.47 -10.01
C CYS A 198 1.57 19.89 -9.60
N LYS A 199 1.09 20.33 -8.42
CA LYS A 199 1.58 21.56 -7.79
C LYS A 199 3.01 21.36 -7.31
N ALA A 200 3.80 22.44 -7.33
CA ALA A 200 5.12 22.45 -6.72
C ALA A 200 5.02 22.11 -5.24
N ARG A 201 5.88 21.21 -4.76
CA ARG A 201 5.91 20.78 -3.37
C ARG A 201 7.03 21.51 -2.63
N GLN A 202 6.77 21.79 -1.37
CA GLN A 202 7.79 22.22 -0.43
C GLN A 202 8.12 21.03 0.47
N TYR A 203 9.42 20.76 0.61
CA TYR A 203 9.92 19.72 1.49
C TYR A 203 10.65 20.38 2.67
N SER A 204 10.79 19.68 3.80
CA SER A 204 11.71 20.10 4.84
C SER A 204 13.15 20.12 4.30
N PRO A 205 14.08 20.89 4.90
CA PRO A 205 15.46 20.98 4.42
C PRO A 205 16.13 19.61 4.25
N GLU A 206 15.95 18.72 5.23
CA GLU A 206 16.42 17.32 5.22
C GLU A 206 15.91 16.54 3.98
N LYS A 207 14.59 16.60 3.73
CA LYS A 207 13.96 15.93 2.59
C LYS A 207 14.39 16.54 1.26
N SER A 208 14.53 17.87 1.18
CA SER A 208 15.02 18.58 -0.02
C SER A 208 16.46 18.15 -0.36
N GLU A 209 17.33 18.03 0.64
CA GLU A 209 18.71 17.59 0.43
C GLU A 209 18.78 16.14 -0.05
N PHE A 210 18.02 15.24 0.57
CA PHE A 210 17.88 13.87 0.10
C PHE A 210 17.43 13.81 -1.36
N MET A 211 16.32 14.49 -1.70
CA MET A 211 15.76 14.50 -3.05
C MET A 211 16.77 15.05 -4.06
N ALA A 212 17.55 16.07 -3.69
CA ALA A 212 18.57 16.63 -4.55
C ALA A 212 19.71 15.65 -4.84
N LYS A 213 20.29 15.04 -3.80
CA LYS A 213 21.39 14.06 -3.94
C LYS A 213 20.92 12.85 -4.74
N PHE A 214 19.75 12.33 -4.39
CA PHE A 214 19.15 11.17 -5.04
C PHE A 214 18.94 11.37 -6.55
N ASN A 215 18.30 12.48 -6.94
CA ASN A 215 18.02 12.72 -8.36
C ASN A 215 19.27 13.12 -9.15
N ALA A 216 20.23 13.82 -8.54
CA ALA A 216 21.51 14.13 -9.18
C ALA A 216 22.24 12.84 -9.56
N GLU A 217 22.20 11.82 -8.71
CA GLU A 217 22.79 10.52 -9.03
C GLU A 217 22.03 9.79 -10.14
N LEU A 218 20.69 9.74 -10.09
CA LEU A 218 19.92 9.10 -11.16
C LEU A 218 20.20 9.75 -12.54
N VAL A 219 20.46 11.05 -12.55
CA VAL A 219 20.92 11.77 -13.75
C VAL A 219 22.35 11.37 -14.13
N ARG A 220 23.27 11.29 -13.17
CA ARG A 220 24.65 10.83 -13.40
C ARG A 220 24.71 9.42 -14.01
N LEU A 221 23.86 8.52 -13.52
CA LEU A 221 23.71 7.14 -14.01
C LEU A 221 22.98 7.06 -15.37
N GLY A 222 22.36 8.14 -15.83
CA GLY A 222 21.58 8.17 -17.08
C GLY A 222 20.22 7.45 -16.98
N TRP A 223 19.76 7.14 -15.78
CA TRP A 223 18.47 6.49 -15.53
C TRP A 223 17.31 7.49 -15.62
N VAL A 224 17.65 8.77 -15.45
CA VAL A 224 16.74 9.90 -15.47
C VAL A 224 17.42 11.05 -16.21
N ILE A 225 16.65 11.92 -16.85
CA ILE A 225 17.12 13.20 -17.41
C ILE A 225 16.41 14.36 -16.73
N GLU A 226 17.12 15.46 -16.49
CA GLU A 226 16.47 16.71 -16.10
C GLU A 226 15.72 17.30 -17.31
N ASN A 227 14.40 17.47 -17.19
CA ASN A 227 13.54 17.85 -18.31
C ASN A 227 12.70 19.09 -17.98
N LYS A 228 13.23 20.26 -18.34
CA LYS A 228 12.58 21.57 -18.12
C LYS A 228 11.38 21.82 -19.04
N GLU A 229 11.25 21.05 -20.12
CA GLU A 229 10.21 21.21 -21.13
C GLU A 229 9.05 20.23 -20.97
N SER A 230 9.14 19.31 -19.99
CA SER A 230 8.13 18.29 -19.76
C SER A 230 6.75 18.89 -19.53
N ARG A 231 5.77 18.41 -20.29
CA ARG A 231 4.34 18.74 -20.10
C ARG A 231 3.65 17.86 -19.07
N TRP A 232 4.30 16.76 -18.69
CA TRP A 232 3.86 15.85 -17.66
C TRP A 232 4.71 16.02 -16.40
N ALA A 233 4.10 15.95 -15.23
CA ALA A 233 4.79 16.01 -13.96
C ALA A 233 3.92 15.42 -12.84
N CYS A 234 4.21 14.18 -12.47
CA CYS A 234 3.74 13.56 -11.24
C CYS A 234 4.47 14.11 -10.01
N ALA A 235 3.90 13.93 -8.83
CA ALA A 235 4.58 14.36 -7.61
C ALA A 235 5.61 13.32 -7.16
N ALA A 236 6.85 13.74 -6.89
CA ALA A 236 7.78 12.92 -6.13
C ALA A 236 7.56 13.11 -4.62
N LEU A 237 7.62 12.01 -3.87
CA LEU A 237 7.32 11.95 -2.44
C LEU A 237 8.49 11.28 -1.70
N PRO A 238 9.20 12.01 -0.82
CA PRO A 238 10.15 11.40 0.09
C PRO A 238 9.39 10.68 1.21
N VAL A 239 9.56 9.37 1.29
CA VAL A 239 8.94 8.48 2.28
C VAL A 239 10.04 7.95 3.19
N ARG A 240 9.87 8.01 4.51
CA ARG A 240 10.84 7.38 5.43
C ARG A 240 10.80 5.86 5.25
N LYS A 241 11.99 5.24 5.30
CA LYS A 241 12.07 3.79 5.37
C LYS A 241 11.53 3.32 6.73
N PRO A 242 10.87 2.16 6.79
CA PRO A 242 10.50 1.56 8.06
C PRO A 242 11.76 1.32 8.92
N ASN A 243 11.68 1.65 10.21
CA ASN A 243 12.77 1.44 11.18
C ASN A 243 14.12 2.09 10.80
N SER A 244 14.11 3.16 10.00
CA SER A 244 15.32 3.88 9.60
C SER A 244 15.04 5.38 9.45
N ASP A 245 16.07 6.19 9.72
CA ASP A 245 16.03 7.64 9.49
C ASP A 245 16.17 8.00 8.00
N ASP A 246 16.47 7.02 7.15
CA ASP A 246 16.64 7.23 5.72
C ASP A 246 15.32 7.47 4.98
N PHE A 247 15.42 8.16 3.85
CA PHE A 247 14.31 8.33 2.91
C PHE A 247 14.44 7.42 1.70
N ARG A 248 13.30 7.15 1.06
CA ARG A 248 13.18 6.67 -0.32
C ARG A 248 12.29 7.63 -1.11
N GLN A 249 12.56 7.77 -2.39
CA GLN A 249 11.65 8.50 -3.28
C GLN A 249 10.58 7.56 -3.84
N ALA A 250 9.30 7.91 -3.64
CA ALA A 250 8.16 7.31 -4.32
C ALA A 250 7.53 8.34 -5.25
N ASN A 251 7.15 7.95 -6.47
CA ASN A 251 6.48 8.83 -7.40
C ASN A 251 4.98 8.53 -7.43
N ASP A 252 4.16 9.57 -7.27
CA ASP A 252 2.71 9.45 -7.31
C ASP A 252 2.20 9.41 -8.76
N TYR A 253 2.24 8.21 -9.34
CA TYR A 253 1.76 7.96 -10.69
C TYR A 253 0.24 7.73 -10.80
N ARG A 254 -0.53 7.81 -9.71
CA ARG A 254 -1.99 7.63 -9.75
C ARG A 254 -2.69 8.47 -10.83
N PRO A 255 -2.34 9.75 -11.06
CA PRO A 255 -2.94 10.56 -12.12
C PRO A 255 -2.63 10.06 -13.53
N VAL A 256 -1.42 9.55 -13.78
CA VAL A 256 -1.03 9.01 -15.09
C VAL A 256 -1.62 7.61 -15.29
N ASN A 257 -1.63 6.80 -14.23
CA ASN A 257 -2.20 5.46 -14.21
C ASN A 257 -3.71 5.49 -14.56
N SER A 258 -4.47 6.47 -14.06
CA SER A 258 -5.91 6.60 -14.39
C SER A 258 -6.18 6.96 -15.86
N LEU A 259 -5.21 7.59 -16.52
CA LEU A 259 -5.23 7.97 -17.93
C LEU A 259 -4.65 6.88 -18.85
N SER A 260 -4.03 5.85 -18.28
CA SER A 260 -3.40 4.75 -19.03
C SER A 260 -4.41 3.64 -19.34
N GLU A 261 -4.26 3.02 -20.50
CA GLU A 261 -4.90 1.76 -20.87
C GLU A 261 -4.01 0.63 -20.36
N ALA A 262 -4.45 -0.03 -19.28
CA ALA A 262 -3.69 -1.13 -18.68
C ALA A 262 -3.54 -2.29 -19.66
N ILE A 263 -2.38 -2.96 -19.62
CA ILE A 263 -2.16 -4.18 -20.39
C ILE A 263 -3.13 -5.25 -19.88
N ALA A 264 -3.91 -5.83 -20.79
CA ALA A 264 -4.78 -6.97 -20.52
C ALA A 264 -3.98 -8.27 -20.37
N GLY A 265 -2.95 -8.26 -19.52
CA GLY A 265 -2.14 -9.43 -19.21
C GLY A 265 -2.70 -10.16 -17.99
N LEU A 266 -2.54 -11.47 -18.01
CA LEU A 266 -2.94 -12.32 -16.90
C LEU A 266 -1.76 -12.46 -15.95
N MET A 267 -1.96 -12.02 -14.71
CA MET A 267 -1.06 -12.45 -13.64
C MET A 267 -1.35 -13.92 -13.35
N PRO A 268 -0.37 -14.81 -13.47
CA PRO A 268 -0.55 -16.23 -13.21
C PRO A 268 -0.97 -16.43 -11.74
N SER A 269 -1.84 -17.42 -11.49
CA SER A 269 -2.17 -17.80 -10.12
C SER A 269 -0.91 -18.30 -9.42
N LEU A 270 -0.51 -17.60 -8.36
CA LEU A 270 0.62 -17.99 -7.51
C LEU A 270 0.48 -19.44 -7.05
N GLN A 271 -0.73 -19.86 -6.67
CA GLN A 271 -1.00 -21.22 -6.21
C GLN A 271 -0.67 -22.28 -7.27
N VAL A 272 -1.09 -22.04 -8.52
CA VAL A 272 -0.80 -22.98 -9.64
C VAL A 272 0.70 -23.09 -9.88
N ARG A 273 1.45 -22.01 -9.67
CA ARG A 273 2.92 -22.03 -9.77
C ARG A 273 3.55 -22.82 -8.63
N LEU A 274 3.08 -22.60 -7.40
CA LEU A 274 3.60 -23.24 -6.19
C LEU A 274 3.42 -24.77 -6.20
N GLU A 275 2.39 -25.31 -6.86
CA GLU A 275 2.24 -26.77 -6.98
C GLU A 275 3.41 -27.43 -7.73
N LYS A 276 4.11 -26.70 -8.61
CA LYS A 276 5.26 -27.24 -9.37
C LYS A 276 6.53 -27.36 -8.55
N CYS A 277 6.70 -26.52 -7.54
CA CYS A 277 7.85 -26.58 -6.63
C CYS A 277 7.59 -27.47 -5.40
N LYS A 278 6.36 -27.94 -5.20
CA LYS A 278 5.97 -28.79 -4.07
C LYS A 278 6.76 -30.10 -4.06
N GLY A 279 7.30 -30.46 -2.89
CA GLY A 279 8.01 -31.72 -2.68
C GLY A 279 9.46 -31.72 -3.16
N LYS A 280 9.94 -30.62 -3.74
CA LYS A 280 11.35 -30.45 -4.11
C LYS A 280 12.20 -30.32 -2.85
N LYS A 281 13.46 -30.72 -2.94
CA LYS A 281 14.37 -30.81 -1.78
C LYS A 281 15.25 -29.59 -1.61
N PHE A 282 15.62 -28.95 -2.72
CA PHE A 282 16.54 -27.83 -2.73
C PHE A 282 15.94 -26.68 -3.52
N TYR A 283 16.10 -25.48 -2.97
CA TYR A 283 15.59 -24.24 -3.53
C TYR A 283 16.70 -23.19 -3.57
N ALA A 284 16.65 -22.30 -4.55
CA ALA A 284 17.47 -21.10 -4.58
C ALA A 284 16.61 -19.88 -4.92
N ILE A 285 16.83 -18.78 -4.21
CA ILE A 285 16.16 -17.50 -4.46
C ILE A 285 17.17 -16.53 -5.04
N PHE A 286 16.78 -15.85 -6.10
CA PHE A 286 17.52 -14.73 -6.67
C PHE A 286 16.67 -13.46 -6.63
N ASP A 287 17.32 -12.37 -6.26
CA ASP A 287 16.73 -11.04 -6.10
C ASP A 287 17.32 -10.10 -7.16
N PHE A 288 16.48 -9.48 -7.98
CA PHE A 288 16.92 -8.49 -8.94
C PHE A 288 17.20 -7.16 -8.24
N ILE A 289 18.41 -6.63 -8.40
CA ILE A 289 18.72 -5.29 -7.86
C ILE A 289 17.85 -4.24 -8.56
N LYS A 290 16.86 -3.67 -7.85
CA LYS A 290 15.92 -2.69 -8.41
C LYS A 290 15.29 -3.18 -9.72
N GLY A 291 14.67 -4.35 -9.71
CA GLY A 291 14.18 -5.07 -10.89
C GLY A 291 13.58 -4.17 -11.98
N PHE A 292 12.53 -3.41 -11.66
CA PHE A 292 11.89 -2.51 -12.64
C PHE A 292 12.86 -1.54 -13.34
N TRP A 293 13.80 -0.95 -12.61
CA TRP A 293 14.75 0.04 -13.13
C TRP A 293 15.76 -0.56 -14.12
N GLN A 294 15.87 -1.89 -14.18
CA GLN A 294 16.69 -2.55 -15.20
C GLN A 294 16.01 -2.54 -16.57
N LEU A 295 14.68 -2.42 -16.63
CA LEU A 295 13.94 -2.45 -17.88
C LEU A 295 13.97 -1.10 -18.61
N PRO A 296 14.15 -1.09 -19.94
CA PRO A 296 14.10 0.14 -20.71
C PRO A 296 12.66 0.67 -20.82
N LEU A 297 12.50 1.99 -20.75
CA LEU A 297 11.22 2.67 -21.02
C LEU A 297 11.22 3.23 -22.44
N HIS A 298 10.14 2.98 -23.18
CA HIS A 298 10.02 3.42 -24.57
C HIS A 298 10.05 4.96 -24.65
N LYS A 299 10.78 5.54 -25.61
CA LYS A 299 10.99 7.00 -25.72
C LYS A 299 9.68 7.79 -25.66
N ASP A 300 8.66 7.37 -26.42
CA ASP A 300 7.32 7.99 -26.41
C ASP A 300 6.62 7.98 -25.04
N SER A 301 6.99 7.08 -24.14
CA SER A 301 6.38 6.91 -22.81
C SER A 301 7.19 7.54 -21.70
N GLN A 302 8.43 7.97 -21.96
CA GLN A 302 9.32 8.53 -20.94
C GLN A 302 8.73 9.81 -20.32
N GLU A 303 8.32 10.77 -21.15
CA GLU A 303 7.75 12.03 -20.68
C GLU A 303 6.50 11.79 -19.81
N LEU A 304 5.67 10.78 -20.10
CA LEU A 304 4.45 10.47 -19.34
C LEU A 304 4.73 10.19 -17.86
N LEU A 305 5.90 9.64 -17.56
CA LEU A 305 6.33 9.27 -16.21
C LEU A 305 7.25 10.32 -15.57
N SER A 306 7.33 11.51 -16.16
CA SER A 306 8.05 12.63 -15.56
C SER A 306 7.50 12.96 -14.18
N TYR A 307 8.38 13.33 -13.26
CA TYR A 307 8.03 13.70 -11.89
C TYR A 307 8.71 15.00 -11.48
N MET A 308 8.06 15.73 -10.58
CA MET A 308 8.48 17.03 -10.06
C MET A 308 8.95 16.89 -8.63
N THR A 309 10.10 17.51 -8.35
CA THR A 309 10.62 17.78 -7.01
C THR A 309 10.55 19.29 -6.72
N ASP A 310 11.06 19.72 -5.57
CA ASP A 310 11.24 21.13 -5.22
C ASP A 310 12.31 21.84 -6.08
N ARG A 311 13.18 21.08 -6.76
CA ARG A 311 14.32 21.61 -7.53
C ARG A 311 14.22 21.46 -9.04
N GLY A 312 13.32 20.61 -9.54
CA GLY A 312 13.22 20.39 -10.98
C GLY A 312 12.19 19.34 -11.38
N ILE A 313 12.10 19.13 -12.69
CA ILE A 313 11.32 18.05 -13.29
C ILE A 313 12.28 17.06 -13.92
N PHE A 314 12.01 15.79 -13.70
CA PHE A 314 12.88 14.68 -14.04
C PHE A 314 12.10 13.65 -14.85
N THR A 315 12.67 13.18 -15.95
CA THR A 315 12.04 12.20 -16.85
C THR A 315 12.83 10.88 -16.80
N PRO A 316 12.22 9.76 -16.41
CA PRO A 316 12.91 8.48 -16.34
C PRO A 316 13.15 7.89 -17.74
N THR A 317 14.29 7.23 -17.93
CA THR A 317 14.67 6.47 -19.14
C THR A 317 14.47 4.96 -18.97
N ARG A 318 14.19 4.54 -17.73
CA ARG A 318 13.93 3.17 -17.27
C ARG A 318 12.52 3.08 -16.70
N VAL A 319 12.01 1.86 -16.48
CA VAL A 319 10.68 1.67 -15.90
C VAL A 319 10.72 2.00 -14.40
N PRO A 320 10.05 3.09 -13.94
CA PRO A 320 10.00 3.40 -12.53
C PRO A 320 8.93 2.55 -11.82
N GLN A 321 9.11 2.34 -10.52
CA GLN A 321 8.11 1.70 -9.67
C GLN A 321 6.84 2.57 -9.59
N GLY A 322 5.68 1.91 -9.47
CA GLY A 322 4.37 2.56 -9.27
C GLY A 322 3.59 2.87 -10.55
N CYS A 323 4.17 2.63 -11.73
CA CYS A 323 3.42 2.65 -12.98
C CYS A 323 2.51 1.41 -13.10
N THR A 324 1.29 1.56 -13.63
CA THR A 324 0.27 0.50 -13.75
C THR A 324 0.82 -0.82 -14.29
N ASP A 325 1.60 -0.75 -15.37
CA ASP A 325 2.01 -1.94 -16.13
C ASP A 325 3.39 -2.47 -15.74
N ALA A 326 4.09 -1.83 -14.78
CA ALA A 326 5.48 -2.15 -14.45
C ALA A 326 5.64 -3.62 -14.01
N ALA A 327 4.81 -4.07 -13.07
CA ALA A 327 4.86 -5.43 -12.53
C ALA A 327 4.58 -6.50 -13.59
N LEU A 328 3.50 -6.30 -14.37
CA LEU A 328 3.09 -7.24 -15.41
C LEU A 328 4.11 -7.29 -16.57
N HIS A 329 4.65 -6.13 -16.96
CA HIS A 329 5.70 -6.06 -17.97
C HIS A 329 6.99 -6.74 -17.50
N PHE A 330 7.39 -6.55 -16.25
CA PHE A 330 8.55 -7.24 -15.68
C PHE A 330 8.35 -8.75 -15.64
N GLN A 331 7.22 -9.19 -15.08
CA GLN A 331 6.83 -10.60 -15.02
C GLN A 331 6.92 -11.27 -16.41
N SER A 332 6.21 -10.72 -17.40
CA SER A 332 6.14 -11.29 -18.75
C SER A 332 7.49 -11.25 -19.47
N THR A 333 8.28 -10.20 -19.25
CA THR A 333 9.63 -10.07 -19.84
C THR A 333 10.58 -11.13 -19.30
N VAL A 334 10.63 -11.31 -17.97
CA VAL A 334 11.53 -12.29 -17.34
C VAL A 334 11.08 -13.72 -17.66
N GLU A 335 9.77 -13.96 -17.75
CA GLU A 335 9.24 -15.24 -18.24
C GLU A 335 9.66 -15.56 -19.66
N GLU A 336 9.57 -14.61 -20.59
CA GLU A 336 10.02 -14.82 -21.97
C GLU A 336 11.53 -15.08 -22.02
N VAL A 337 12.30 -14.41 -21.18
CA VAL A 337 13.75 -14.62 -21.06
C VAL A 337 14.07 -16.03 -20.56
N LEU A 338 13.32 -16.53 -19.57
CA LEU A 338 13.54 -17.84 -18.93
C LEU A 338 12.60 -18.94 -19.45
N LYS A 339 11.93 -18.75 -20.59
CA LYS A 339 10.84 -19.62 -21.05
C LYS A 339 11.21 -21.09 -21.18
N ASP A 340 12.46 -21.38 -21.53
CA ASP A 340 12.97 -22.75 -21.72
C ASP A 340 13.15 -23.50 -20.39
N TYR A 341 13.19 -22.78 -19.27
CA TYR A 341 13.37 -23.31 -17.91
C TYR A 341 12.13 -23.14 -17.04
N LEU A 342 11.22 -22.27 -17.48
CA LEU A 342 10.01 -21.93 -16.77
C LEU A 342 9.20 -23.20 -16.50
N HIS A 343 8.79 -23.35 -15.24
CA HIS A 343 8.00 -24.50 -14.77
C HIS A 343 8.71 -25.86 -14.72
N GLU A 344 9.94 -25.97 -15.21
CA GLU A 344 10.76 -27.16 -15.02
C GLU A 344 11.62 -27.02 -13.77
N CYS A 345 12.37 -25.93 -13.68
CA CYS A 345 13.32 -25.69 -12.59
C CYS A 345 13.32 -24.24 -12.07
N VAL A 346 12.50 -23.34 -12.63
CA VAL A 346 12.37 -21.95 -12.16
C VAL A 346 10.93 -21.43 -12.19
N LEU A 347 10.58 -20.65 -11.16
CA LEU A 347 9.39 -19.81 -11.10
C LEU A 347 9.81 -18.34 -11.01
N VAL A 348 9.04 -17.50 -11.70
CA VAL A 348 9.18 -16.04 -11.67
C VAL A 348 7.99 -15.47 -10.91
N TRP A 349 8.23 -14.53 -10.00
CA TRP A 349 7.18 -13.74 -9.39
C TRP A 349 7.64 -12.30 -9.17
N ILE A 350 7.18 -11.41 -10.04
CA ILE A 350 7.56 -10.01 -10.10
C ILE A 350 9.10 -9.93 -10.05
N ASP A 351 9.67 -9.31 -9.01
CA ASP A 351 11.11 -9.04 -8.89
C ASP A 351 11.88 -10.19 -8.19
N ASP A 352 11.24 -11.34 -7.96
CA ASP A 352 11.87 -12.54 -7.37
C ASP A 352 11.92 -13.72 -8.35
N LEU A 353 13.04 -14.47 -8.30
CA LEU A 353 13.18 -15.77 -8.94
C LEU A 353 13.34 -16.88 -7.91
N LEU A 354 12.60 -17.97 -8.10
CA LEU A 354 12.72 -19.19 -7.31
C LEU A 354 13.14 -20.35 -8.21
N ALA A 355 14.37 -20.82 -8.06
CA ALA A 355 14.84 -22.07 -8.64
C ALA A 355 14.61 -23.24 -7.68
N TYR A 356 14.35 -24.43 -8.19
CA TYR A 356 14.06 -25.61 -7.37
C TYR A 356 14.51 -26.91 -8.06
N ALA A 357 14.96 -27.88 -7.27
CA ALA A 357 15.35 -29.20 -7.76
C ALA A 357 15.27 -30.30 -6.69
N ASP A 358 15.43 -31.56 -7.11
CA ASP A 358 15.43 -32.73 -6.22
C ASP A 358 16.83 -33.11 -5.73
N THR A 359 17.88 -32.70 -6.45
CA THR A 359 19.27 -32.94 -6.08
C THR A 359 20.09 -31.66 -6.14
N VAL A 360 21.22 -31.65 -5.44
CA VAL A 360 22.18 -30.53 -5.45
C VAL A 360 22.72 -30.28 -6.86
N MET A 361 23.02 -31.35 -7.59
CA MET A 361 23.56 -31.26 -8.96
C MET A 361 22.53 -30.67 -9.94
N ASP A 362 21.27 -31.12 -9.86
CA ASP A 362 20.21 -30.56 -10.69
C ASP A 362 19.97 -29.07 -10.38
N LEU A 363 20.08 -28.68 -9.10
CA LEU A 363 19.97 -27.27 -8.74
C LEU A 363 21.16 -26.46 -9.25
N MET A 364 22.39 -27.00 -9.20
CA MET A 364 23.56 -26.34 -9.82
C MET A 364 23.35 -26.12 -11.32
N ASP A 365 22.83 -27.12 -12.03
CA ASP A 365 22.52 -27.03 -13.46
C ASP A 365 21.47 -25.94 -13.74
N ALA A 366 20.42 -25.88 -12.93
CA ALA A 366 19.39 -24.86 -13.02
C ALA A 366 19.95 -23.45 -12.75
N ILE A 367 20.77 -23.29 -11.70
CA ILE A 367 21.42 -22.01 -11.38
C ILE A 367 22.32 -21.56 -12.53
N GLU A 368 23.14 -22.46 -13.06
CA GLU A 368 24.03 -22.16 -14.19
C GLU A 368 23.24 -21.70 -15.42
N ALA A 369 22.15 -22.40 -15.76
CA ALA A 369 21.29 -22.05 -16.88
C ALA A 369 20.61 -20.69 -16.70
N ILE A 370 20.05 -20.43 -15.51
CA ILE A 370 19.39 -19.15 -15.18
C ILE A 370 20.41 -18.01 -15.27
N LEU A 371 21.55 -18.12 -14.61
CA LEU A 371 22.57 -17.05 -14.59
C LEU A 371 23.10 -16.75 -16.00
N LYS A 372 23.38 -17.77 -16.81
CA LYS A 372 23.79 -17.59 -18.22
C LYS A 372 22.75 -16.82 -19.03
N GLN A 373 21.48 -17.15 -18.84
CA GLN A 373 20.40 -16.48 -19.55
C GLN A 373 20.23 -15.03 -19.08
N LEU A 374 20.29 -14.78 -17.76
CA LEU A 374 20.25 -13.43 -17.21
C LEU A 374 21.44 -12.57 -17.70
N ASP A 375 22.63 -13.13 -17.77
CA ASP A 375 23.85 -12.43 -18.24
C ASP A 375 23.72 -12.01 -19.71
N LYS A 376 23.21 -12.93 -20.55
CA LYS A 376 22.95 -12.67 -21.97
C LYS A 376 22.05 -11.46 -22.18
N PHE A 377 20.99 -11.34 -21.38
CA PHE A 377 20.05 -10.23 -21.41
C PHE A 377 20.50 -9.02 -20.57
N GLY A 378 21.59 -9.15 -19.81
CA GLY A 378 22.15 -8.09 -18.99
C GLY A 378 21.28 -7.74 -17.79
N PHE A 379 20.65 -8.72 -17.15
CA PHE A 379 20.03 -8.53 -15.83
C PHE A 379 21.07 -8.54 -14.73
N LYS A 380 20.76 -7.88 -13.62
CA LYS A 380 21.63 -7.75 -12.45
C LYS A 380 20.93 -8.28 -11.21
N LEU A 381 21.69 -8.98 -10.38
CA LEU A 381 21.21 -9.62 -9.16
C LEU A 381 21.95 -9.07 -7.94
N ASN A 382 21.25 -9.01 -6.80
CA ASN A 382 21.86 -8.67 -5.53
C ASN A 382 22.34 -9.94 -4.82
N PRO A 383 23.66 -10.21 -4.74
CA PRO A 383 24.17 -11.44 -4.14
C PRO A 383 23.87 -11.53 -2.63
N ARG A 384 23.75 -10.41 -1.90
CA ARG A 384 23.43 -10.41 -0.46
C ARG A 384 22.00 -10.88 -0.16
N LYS A 385 21.09 -10.68 -1.11
CA LYS A 385 19.69 -11.08 -0.99
C LYS A 385 19.41 -12.46 -1.60
N CYS A 386 20.36 -13.01 -2.36
CA CYS A 386 20.26 -14.35 -2.91
C CYS A 386 20.47 -15.41 -1.82
N LYS A 387 19.73 -16.51 -1.91
CA LYS A 387 19.87 -17.66 -1.00
C LYS A 387 19.97 -18.93 -1.82
N LEU A 388 21.06 -19.68 -1.66
CA LEU A 388 21.29 -20.91 -2.43
C LEU A 388 21.06 -22.17 -1.58
N PHE A 389 20.67 -23.26 -2.23
CA PHE A 389 20.53 -24.60 -1.65
C PHE A 389 19.77 -24.65 -0.32
N GLN A 390 18.68 -23.92 -0.22
CA GLN A 390 17.81 -23.92 0.94
C GLN A 390 16.91 -25.17 0.89
N THR A 391 16.66 -25.82 2.02
CA THR A 391 15.72 -26.94 2.12
C THR A 391 14.31 -26.49 2.49
N GLU A 392 14.21 -25.29 3.05
CA GLU A 392 12.97 -24.58 3.37
C GLU A 392 13.15 -23.11 2.99
N ILE A 393 12.17 -22.54 2.30
CA ILE A 393 12.22 -21.14 1.86
C ILE A 393 10.90 -20.41 2.09
N LYS A 394 11.02 -19.13 2.39
CA LYS A 394 9.90 -18.19 2.44
C LYS A 394 9.84 -17.43 1.12
N TRP A 395 8.76 -17.63 0.37
CA TRP A 395 8.56 -16.99 -0.93
C TRP A 395 7.08 -16.62 -1.13
N CYS A 396 6.81 -15.39 -1.58
CA CYS A 396 5.47 -14.82 -1.74
C CYS A 396 4.53 -15.01 -0.53
N GLY A 397 5.08 -14.96 0.69
CA GLY A 397 4.31 -15.13 1.94
C GLY A 397 3.91 -16.57 2.27
N ARG A 398 4.50 -17.56 1.57
CA ARG A 398 4.38 -19.00 1.83
C ARG A 398 5.71 -19.56 2.28
N ILE A 399 5.66 -20.64 3.06
CA ILE A 399 6.83 -21.46 3.37
C ILE A 399 6.78 -22.69 2.46
N ILE A 400 7.88 -22.99 1.77
CA ILE A 400 7.97 -24.10 0.83
C ILE A 400 9.10 -25.01 1.29
N ASN A 401 8.79 -26.29 1.46
CA ASN A 401 9.75 -27.32 1.84
C ASN A 401 9.35 -28.68 1.25
N LYS A 402 10.07 -29.74 1.63
CA LYS A 402 9.79 -31.11 1.18
C LYS A 402 8.37 -31.60 1.53
N ASP A 403 7.78 -31.10 2.61
CA ASP A 403 6.48 -31.54 3.14
C ASP A 403 5.33 -30.80 2.45
N GLY A 404 5.61 -29.64 1.85
CA GLY A 404 4.73 -28.96 0.92
C GLY A 404 4.79 -27.44 1.03
N VAL A 405 3.63 -26.80 0.78
CA VAL A 405 3.46 -25.35 0.82
C VAL A 405 2.63 -25.00 2.04
N GLY A 406 3.24 -24.30 3.00
CA GLY A 406 2.64 -23.80 4.23
C GLY A 406 2.41 -22.29 4.22
N HIS A 407 1.66 -21.81 5.20
CA HIS A 407 1.52 -20.38 5.48
C HIS A 407 2.67 -19.91 6.36
N ASP A 408 3.11 -18.67 6.16
CA ASP A 408 4.15 -18.05 6.97
C ASP A 408 3.73 -17.88 8.45
N PRO A 409 4.46 -18.48 9.41
CA PRO A 409 4.17 -18.36 10.84
C PRO A 409 4.06 -16.92 11.32
N ASP A 410 4.85 -15.99 10.78
CA ASP A 410 4.81 -14.58 11.19
C ASP A 410 3.48 -13.92 10.82
N ARG A 411 2.94 -14.24 9.63
CA ARG A 411 1.61 -13.74 9.21
C ARG A 411 0.50 -14.34 10.06
N ILE A 412 0.64 -15.61 10.44
CA ILE A 412 -0.30 -16.26 11.36
C ILE A 412 -0.23 -15.59 12.73
N GLN A 413 0.97 -15.37 13.27
CA GLN A 413 1.16 -14.70 14.56
C GLN A 413 0.64 -13.26 14.54
N ALA A 414 0.87 -12.52 13.46
CA ALA A 414 0.33 -11.17 13.30
C ALA A 414 -1.20 -11.19 13.37
N LEU A 415 -1.85 -12.16 12.70
CA LEU A 415 -3.30 -12.34 12.75
C LEU A 415 -3.79 -12.75 14.15
N GLN A 416 -3.04 -13.61 14.85
CA GLN A 416 -3.35 -14.01 16.24
C GLN A 416 -3.23 -12.86 17.25
N LYS A 417 -2.36 -11.87 16.97
CA LYS A 417 -2.17 -10.68 17.80
C LYS A 417 -3.23 -9.60 17.55
N ILE A 418 -4.05 -9.71 16.50
CA ILE A 418 -5.15 -8.77 16.28
C ILE A 418 -6.14 -8.90 17.44
N PRO A 419 -6.45 -7.82 18.17
CA PRO A 419 -7.43 -7.87 19.24
C PRO A 419 -8.82 -8.24 18.67
N PRO A 420 -9.71 -8.84 19.48
CA PRO A 420 -11.08 -9.10 19.05
C PRO A 420 -11.74 -7.81 18.54
N PRO A 421 -12.35 -7.82 17.34
CA PRO A 421 -12.88 -6.61 16.73
C PRO A 421 -14.02 -6.03 17.59
N ALA A 422 -13.89 -4.76 17.96
CA ALA A 422 -14.85 -4.06 18.81
C ALA A 422 -16.00 -3.42 18.00
N ASN A 423 -15.77 -3.18 16.71
CA ASN A 423 -16.72 -2.52 15.81
C ASN A 423 -16.78 -3.18 14.42
N ALA A 424 -17.75 -2.76 13.60
CA ALA A 424 -17.98 -3.35 12.28
C ALA A 424 -16.81 -3.14 11.30
N ALA A 425 -16.08 -2.02 11.39
CA ALA A 425 -14.93 -1.73 10.52
C ALA A 425 -13.75 -2.64 10.86
N GLU A 426 -13.45 -2.82 12.15
CA GLU A 426 -12.44 -3.77 12.63
C GLU A 426 -12.82 -5.22 12.29
N LEU A 427 -14.11 -5.57 12.41
CA LEU A 427 -14.59 -6.89 12.04
C LEU A 427 -14.45 -7.13 10.53
N GLN A 428 -14.78 -6.14 9.70
CA GLN A 428 -14.55 -6.19 8.26
C GLN A 428 -13.06 -6.34 7.93
N GLN A 429 -12.21 -5.55 8.57
CA GLN A 429 -10.76 -5.64 8.42
C GLN A 429 -10.23 -7.03 8.81
N PHE A 430 -10.72 -7.60 9.90
CA PHE A 430 -10.34 -8.94 10.34
C PHE A 430 -10.80 -10.02 9.35
N VAL A 431 -12.06 -9.98 8.90
CA VAL A 431 -12.60 -10.92 7.89
C VAL A 431 -11.86 -10.79 6.55
N CYS A 432 -11.51 -9.58 6.13
CA CYS A 432 -10.66 -9.36 4.96
C CYS A 432 -9.25 -9.91 5.19
N ALA A 433 -8.68 -9.70 6.37
CA ALA A 433 -7.35 -10.19 6.74
C ALA A 433 -7.29 -11.71 6.93
N THR A 434 -8.39 -12.43 7.15
CA THR A 434 -8.40 -13.90 7.24
C THR A 434 -8.57 -14.57 5.86
N ASN A 435 -8.99 -13.82 4.83
CA ASN A 435 -9.29 -14.38 3.51
C ASN A 435 -8.10 -15.08 2.82
N TRP A 436 -6.86 -14.65 3.07
CA TRP A 436 -5.68 -15.32 2.52
C TRP A 436 -5.47 -16.75 3.10
N MET A 437 -6.11 -17.08 4.23
CA MET A 437 -6.07 -18.41 4.86
C MET A 437 -7.21 -19.33 4.38
N ARG A 438 -8.09 -18.87 3.48
CA ARG A 438 -9.27 -19.62 3.01
C ARG A 438 -8.93 -21.04 2.56
N GLU A 439 -7.79 -21.21 1.91
CA GLU A 439 -7.33 -22.49 1.34
C GLU A 439 -6.61 -23.38 2.36
N GLY A 440 -6.07 -22.81 3.44
CA GLY A 440 -5.35 -23.53 4.49
C GLY A 440 -6.23 -23.99 5.65
N LEU A 441 -7.51 -23.59 5.67
CA LEU A 441 -8.46 -23.87 6.75
C LEU A 441 -9.61 -24.75 6.24
N VAL A 442 -9.78 -25.92 6.86
CA VAL A 442 -10.92 -26.82 6.61
C VAL A 442 -12.22 -26.07 6.94
N ASP A 443 -13.16 -26.09 6.01
CA ASP A 443 -14.45 -25.40 6.11
C ASP A 443 -14.34 -23.90 6.47
N TYR A 444 -13.34 -23.19 5.93
CA TYR A 444 -13.19 -21.74 6.16
C TYR A 444 -14.51 -20.97 6.07
N ALA A 445 -15.32 -21.26 5.05
CA ALA A 445 -16.61 -20.61 4.86
C ALA A 445 -17.56 -20.81 6.05
N ARG A 446 -17.60 -22.02 6.63
CA ARG A 446 -18.40 -22.32 7.82
C ARG A 446 -17.83 -21.64 9.07
N VAL A 447 -16.51 -21.58 9.20
CA VAL A 447 -15.82 -20.97 10.35
C VAL A 447 -16.01 -19.45 10.36
N VAL A 448 -15.94 -18.80 9.20
CA VAL A 448 -16.10 -17.34 9.07
C VAL A 448 -17.56 -16.92 8.99
N LYS A 449 -18.49 -17.81 8.63
CA LYS A 449 -19.92 -17.50 8.50
C LYS A 449 -20.52 -16.76 9.71
N PRO A 450 -20.32 -17.16 10.97
CA PRO A 450 -20.85 -16.40 12.12
C PRO A 450 -20.29 -14.98 12.22
N LEU A 451 -19.02 -14.78 11.85
CA LEU A 451 -18.38 -13.46 11.82
C LEU A 451 -18.94 -12.60 10.68
N GLN A 452 -19.17 -13.20 9.52
CA GLN A 452 -19.81 -12.53 8.38
C GLN A 452 -21.25 -12.17 8.71
N GLU A 453 -22.03 -13.07 9.31
CA GLU A 453 -23.40 -12.81 9.74
C GLU A 453 -23.46 -11.69 10.80
N ARG A 454 -22.50 -11.69 11.75
CA ARG A 454 -22.36 -10.64 12.76
C ARG A 454 -21.93 -9.30 12.16
N LEU A 455 -21.10 -9.33 11.13
CA LEU A 455 -20.72 -8.15 10.36
C LEU A 455 -21.94 -7.60 9.63
N ASP A 456 -22.67 -8.45 8.90
CA ASP A 456 -23.89 -8.10 8.20
C ASP A 456 -24.97 -7.61 9.16
N GLU A 457 -25.05 -8.15 10.37
CA GLU A 457 -25.95 -7.71 11.43
C GLU A 457 -25.51 -6.37 12.07
N SER A 458 -24.21 -6.17 12.33
CA SER A 458 -23.70 -4.88 12.82
C SER A 458 -23.84 -3.77 11.77
N LEU A 459 -23.83 -4.16 10.50
CA LEU A 459 -24.16 -3.31 9.35
C LEU A 459 -25.69 -3.21 9.12
N ARG A 460 -26.51 -4.06 9.77
CA ARG A 460 -27.97 -3.95 9.77
C ARG A 460 -28.41 -2.95 10.84
N GLY A 461 -28.88 -1.79 10.41
CA GLY A 461 -29.46 -0.78 11.30
C GLY A 461 -28.48 0.29 11.77
N THR A 462 -27.18 0.17 11.49
CA THR A 462 -26.35 1.36 11.25
C THR A 462 -27.06 2.14 10.15
N LYS A 463 -27.52 3.35 10.46
CA LYS A 463 -28.22 4.18 9.48
C LYS A 463 -27.33 4.27 8.24
N ARG A 464 -27.73 3.63 7.13
CA ARG A 464 -27.51 4.21 5.80
C ARG A 464 -27.80 5.70 5.99
N SER A 465 -26.80 6.55 5.77
CA SER A 465 -26.88 8.00 6.04
C SER A 465 -28.28 8.52 5.74
N LYS A 466 -28.93 9.20 6.70
CA LYS A 466 -30.32 9.69 6.65
C LYS A 466 -30.87 9.71 5.21
N ARG A 467 -31.78 8.79 4.87
CA ARG A 467 -32.48 8.84 3.59
C ARG A 467 -33.25 10.16 3.53
N ALA A 468 -32.91 11.03 2.58
CA ALA A 468 -33.80 12.13 2.24
C ALA A 468 -35.06 11.55 1.58
N ALA A 469 -36.22 12.21 1.74
CA ALA A 469 -37.34 11.94 0.85
C ALA A 469 -36.94 12.43 -0.55
N ALA A 470 -37.25 11.64 -1.59
CA ALA A 470 -36.99 12.04 -2.96
C ALA A 470 -37.77 13.32 -3.27
N ASP A 471 -37.04 14.35 -3.72
CA ASP A 471 -37.59 15.64 -4.09
C ASP A 471 -37.69 15.68 -5.63
N PRO A 472 -38.90 15.80 -6.21
CA PRO A 472 -39.11 15.79 -7.66
C PRO A 472 -38.33 16.88 -8.41
N GLU A 473 -37.93 17.96 -7.73
CA GLU A 473 -37.20 19.09 -8.32
C GLU A 473 -35.67 18.88 -8.30
N LYS A 474 -35.17 17.79 -7.70
CA LYS A 474 -33.74 17.48 -7.60
C LYS A 474 -33.32 16.38 -8.57
N GLN A 475 -32.10 16.45 -9.08
CA GLN A 475 -31.61 15.50 -10.09
C GLN A 475 -31.16 14.19 -9.43
N LEU A 476 -31.74 13.07 -9.86
CA LEU A 476 -31.40 11.73 -9.37
C LEU A 476 -30.11 11.20 -9.97
N CYS A 477 -29.29 10.54 -9.15
CA CYS A 477 -28.03 9.93 -9.51
C CYS A 477 -28.03 8.47 -9.02
N LEU A 478 -27.97 7.53 -9.96
CA LEU A 478 -27.81 6.11 -9.71
C LEU A 478 -26.35 5.73 -9.96
N LEU A 479 -25.71 5.17 -8.95
CA LEU A 479 -24.37 4.58 -9.01
C LEU A 479 -24.53 3.09 -8.72
N SER A 480 -24.03 2.24 -9.60
CA SER A 480 -24.03 0.79 -9.39
C SER A 480 -22.64 0.24 -9.57
N ASP A 481 -22.36 -0.86 -8.88
CA ASP A 481 -21.14 -1.63 -9.02
C ASP A 481 -21.47 -3.11 -8.85
N ALA A 482 -20.89 -3.97 -9.68
CA ALA A 482 -21.07 -5.40 -9.58
C ALA A 482 -19.74 -6.15 -9.70
N SER A 483 -19.62 -7.20 -8.91
CA SER A 483 -18.52 -8.15 -8.93
C SER A 483 -19.04 -9.52 -9.36
N ASP A 484 -18.13 -10.49 -9.49
CA ASP A 484 -18.54 -11.87 -9.78
C ASP A 484 -19.44 -12.50 -8.71
N ALA A 485 -19.37 -12.01 -7.46
CA ALA A 485 -20.04 -12.60 -6.31
C ALA A 485 -21.24 -11.79 -5.80
N GLY A 486 -21.29 -10.49 -6.08
CA GLY A 486 -22.34 -9.63 -5.55
C GLY A 486 -22.36 -8.25 -6.19
N TRP A 487 -23.41 -7.51 -5.89
CA TRP A 487 -23.72 -6.22 -6.48
C TRP A 487 -24.07 -5.19 -5.40
N GLY A 488 -23.87 -3.92 -5.72
CA GLY A 488 -24.25 -2.78 -4.92
C GLY A 488 -24.82 -1.67 -5.80
N LEU A 489 -25.72 -0.88 -5.23
CA LEU A 489 -26.20 0.36 -5.84
C LEU A 489 -26.44 1.44 -4.80
N ILE A 490 -26.33 2.67 -5.25
CA ILE A 490 -26.55 3.90 -4.51
C ILE A 490 -27.42 4.81 -5.38
N VAL A 491 -28.61 5.14 -4.89
CA VAL A 491 -29.47 6.20 -5.41
C VAL A 491 -29.29 7.43 -4.52
N SER A 492 -28.98 8.55 -5.13
CA SER A 492 -28.86 9.84 -4.47
C SER A 492 -29.54 10.93 -5.29
N GLN A 493 -29.74 12.11 -4.72
CA GLN A 493 -30.22 13.29 -5.44
C GLN A 493 -29.29 14.48 -5.24
N VAL A 494 -29.21 15.35 -6.23
CA VAL A 494 -28.41 16.58 -6.21
C VAL A 494 -29.32 17.76 -6.44
N ALA A 495 -29.33 18.73 -5.52
CA ALA A 495 -30.26 19.85 -5.56
C ALA A 495 -30.02 20.81 -6.74
N VAL A 496 -28.76 21.07 -7.08
CA VAL A 496 -28.35 21.84 -8.25
C VAL A 496 -27.14 21.15 -8.85
N TRP A 497 -27.32 20.56 -10.03
CA TRP A 497 -26.24 19.87 -10.74
C TRP A 497 -25.23 20.88 -11.28
N LYS A 498 -23.96 20.68 -10.91
CA LYS A 498 -22.85 21.57 -11.32
C LYS A 498 -22.05 20.89 -12.42
N HIS A 499 -22.29 21.23 -13.69
CA HIS A 499 -21.64 20.58 -14.84
C HIS A 499 -20.09 20.67 -14.83
N ASP A 500 -19.52 21.59 -14.05
CA ASP A 500 -18.08 21.80 -13.87
C ASP A 500 -17.46 20.89 -12.79
N LYS A 501 -18.27 20.09 -12.07
CA LYS A 501 -17.81 19.19 -11.02
C LYS A 501 -18.04 17.71 -11.38
N PRO A 502 -17.05 16.82 -11.16
CA PRO A 502 -17.23 15.37 -11.28
C PRO A 502 -18.37 14.88 -10.37
N ILE A 503 -19.01 13.76 -10.73
CA ILE A 503 -20.12 13.18 -9.95
C ILE A 503 -19.71 12.99 -8.48
N GLN A 504 -18.50 12.50 -8.21
CA GLN A 504 -18.01 12.27 -6.84
C GLN A 504 -17.87 13.55 -6.00
N GLU A 505 -17.83 14.73 -6.64
CA GLU A 505 -17.70 16.04 -6.01
C GLU A 505 -19.03 16.83 -5.97
N GLN A 506 -20.11 16.25 -6.50
CA GLN A 506 -21.45 16.80 -6.33
C GLN A 506 -21.91 16.62 -4.88
N HIS A 507 -22.78 17.52 -4.41
CA HIS A 507 -23.36 17.39 -3.08
C HIS A 507 -24.54 16.42 -3.13
N HIS A 508 -24.24 15.13 -2.96
CA HIS A 508 -25.22 14.05 -2.98
C HIS A 508 -26.01 13.94 -1.67
N GLU A 509 -27.33 14.03 -1.76
CA GLU A 509 -28.24 13.61 -0.71
C GLU A 509 -28.60 12.13 -0.94
N LEU A 510 -28.19 11.24 -0.04
CA LEU A 510 -28.46 9.81 -0.20
C LEU A 510 -29.98 9.54 -0.08
N LEU A 511 -30.52 8.83 -1.07
CA LEU A 511 -31.90 8.35 -1.05
C LEU A 511 -31.94 6.88 -0.64
N ILE A 512 -31.21 6.03 -1.37
CA ILE A 512 -31.18 4.59 -1.16
C ILE A 512 -29.75 4.08 -1.38
N CYS A 513 -29.37 3.09 -0.61
CA CYS A 513 -28.34 2.15 -1.03
C CYS A 513 -29.00 0.77 -1.06
N MET A 514 -28.61 -0.13 -1.95
CA MET A 514 -29.00 -1.54 -1.93
C MET A 514 -27.78 -2.39 -2.31
N GLY A 515 -27.82 -3.66 -1.98
CA GLY A 515 -26.75 -4.58 -2.33
C GLY A 515 -27.12 -6.00 -1.95
N GLY A 516 -26.53 -6.95 -2.64
CA GLY A 516 -26.82 -8.36 -2.47
C GLY A 516 -25.76 -9.24 -3.13
N SER A 517 -25.91 -10.55 -2.95
CA SER A 517 -25.05 -11.54 -3.60
C SER A 517 -25.80 -12.20 -4.75
N PHE A 518 -25.08 -12.51 -5.83
CA PHE A 518 -25.65 -13.32 -6.90
C PHE A 518 -25.85 -14.75 -6.39
N SER A 519 -27.00 -15.35 -6.70
CA SER A 519 -27.34 -16.73 -6.30
C SER A 519 -28.08 -17.47 -7.40
N GLY A 520 -28.04 -18.80 -7.38
CA GLY A 520 -28.69 -19.63 -8.39
C GLY A 520 -28.11 -19.39 -9.79
N SER A 521 -28.98 -19.21 -10.79
CA SER A 521 -28.58 -18.97 -12.18
C SER A 521 -27.80 -17.65 -12.37
N ALA A 522 -27.97 -16.68 -11.46
CA ALA A 522 -27.31 -15.39 -11.54
C ALA A 522 -25.78 -15.43 -11.33
N LEU A 523 -25.26 -16.52 -10.74
CA LEU A 523 -23.82 -16.73 -10.60
C LEU A 523 -23.12 -16.89 -11.97
N ASN A 524 -23.85 -17.40 -12.96
CA ASN A 524 -23.33 -17.70 -14.30
C ASN A 524 -23.59 -16.59 -15.32
N TRP A 525 -24.19 -15.47 -14.89
CA TRP A 525 -24.36 -14.31 -15.75
C TRP A 525 -23.01 -13.74 -16.18
N SER A 526 -22.97 -13.23 -17.41
CA SER A 526 -21.82 -12.50 -17.91
C SER A 526 -21.59 -11.24 -17.07
N VAL A 527 -20.35 -10.70 -17.11
CA VAL A 527 -20.00 -9.47 -16.40
C VAL A 527 -20.97 -8.33 -16.74
N ILE A 528 -21.37 -8.21 -18.01
CA ILE A 528 -22.32 -7.18 -18.45
C ILE A 528 -23.69 -7.38 -17.79
N GLU A 529 -24.20 -8.61 -17.75
CA GLU A 529 -25.48 -8.92 -17.10
C GLU A 529 -25.42 -8.69 -15.57
N LYS A 530 -24.29 -8.99 -14.94
CA LYS A 530 -24.06 -8.72 -13.52
C LYS A 530 -23.98 -7.22 -13.22
N GLU A 531 -23.34 -6.43 -14.08
CA GLU A 531 -23.28 -4.96 -13.97
C GLU A 531 -24.64 -4.30 -14.26
N CYS A 532 -25.43 -4.86 -15.17
CA CYS A 532 -26.78 -4.36 -15.46
C CYS A 532 -27.80 -4.74 -14.38
N PHE A 533 -27.62 -5.86 -13.68
CA PHE A 533 -28.55 -6.32 -12.64
C PHE A 533 -28.88 -5.27 -11.57
N PRO A 534 -27.91 -4.63 -10.88
CA PRO A 534 -28.22 -3.58 -9.89
C PRO A 534 -28.95 -2.39 -10.49
N ILE A 535 -28.68 -2.05 -11.77
CA ILE A 535 -29.36 -0.96 -12.46
C ILE A 535 -30.83 -1.30 -12.67
N VAL A 536 -31.14 -2.47 -13.22
CA VAL A 536 -32.52 -2.94 -13.46
C VAL A 536 -33.28 -3.08 -12.14
N HIS A 537 -32.63 -3.67 -11.13
CA HIS A 537 -33.21 -3.86 -9.81
C HIS A 537 -33.59 -2.53 -9.13
N ALA A 538 -32.82 -1.45 -9.36
CA ALA A 538 -33.17 -0.10 -8.88
C ALA A 538 -34.50 0.43 -9.45
N PHE A 539 -34.89 0.00 -10.65
CA PHE A 539 -36.14 0.42 -11.32
C PHE A 539 -37.34 -0.48 -10.97
N GLU A 540 -37.11 -1.70 -10.50
CA GLU A 540 -38.16 -2.69 -10.21
C GLU A 540 -38.69 -2.62 -8.77
N GLU A 541 -37.85 -2.32 -7.77
CA GLU A 541 -38.24 -2.43 -6.35
C GLU A 541 -39.02 -1.24 -5.76
N ASP A 542 -39.07 -0.06 -6.42
CA ASP A 542 -39.70 1.11 -5.79
C ASP A 542 -40.40 2.06 -6.79
N ASP A 543 -41.69 2.31 -6.54
CA ASP A 543 -42.56 3.14 -7.40
C ASP A 543 -42.33 4.66 -7.22
N ALA A 544 -41.45 5.07 -6.29
CA ALA A 544 -41.31 6.47 -5.87
C ALA A 544 -40.58 7.41 -6.86
N TRP A 545 -39.90 6.91 -7.90
CA TRP A 545 -39.06 7.72 -8.83
C TRP A 545 -39.34 7.49 -10.33
N LYS A 546 -40.49 6.93 -10.70
CA LYS A 546 -40.85 6.58 -12.09
C LYS A 546 -41.23 7.76 -13.03
N THR A 547 -40.67 8.96 -12.85
CA THR A 547 -40.87 10.07 -13.81
C THR A 547 -39.58 10.86 -14.10
N PRO A 548 -39.35 11.31 -15.35
CA PRO A 548 -38.00 11.37 -15.91
C PRO A 548 -37.43 12.79 -16.01
N SER A 549 -36.12 12.91 -15.78
CA SER A 549 -35.27 13.86 -16.50
C SER A 549 -33.83 13.33 -16.55
N LEU A 550 -33.54 12.65 -17.66
CA LEU A 550 -32.18 12.25 -18.05
C LEU A 550 -31.49 13.48 -18.66
N VAL A 551 -30.31 13.83 -18.14
CA VAL A 551 -29.32 14.60 -18.88
C VAL A 551 -28.05 13.74 -18.90
N ASN A 552 -27.69 13.29 -20.11
CA ASN A 552 -26.48 12.53 -20.43
C ASN A 552 -25.21 13.33 -20.13
#